data_AF-A0A8J8M7G8-F1
#
_entry.id   AF-A0A8J8M7G8-F1
#
_cell.length_a   1.000
_cell.length_b   1.000
_cell.length_c   1.000
_cell.angle_alpha   90.00
_cell.angle_beta   90.00
_cell.angle_gamma   90.00
#
_symmetry.space_group_name_H-M   'P 1'
#
loop_
_entity.id
_entity.type
_entity.pdbx_description
1 polymer ?
#
loop_
_entity_poly.entity_id
_entity_poly.type
_entity_poly.pdbx_seq_one_letter_code
_entity_poly.pdbx_strand_id
1 'polypeptide(L)' 'MIELEGNIVEEYKIGNTKVQIRDSGYINRTPEDIQKILDNISTIILNHYIREQNKVE' A
#
# COMPACT_ATOMS: atom_id res chain seq x y z
N MET A 1 5.07 -9.95 24.35
CA MET A 1 4.31 -10.36 23.15
C MET A 1 4.09 -9.09 22.34
N ILE A 2 4.40 -9.09 21.04
CA ILE A 2 4.08 -7.94 20.18
C ILE A 2 2.61 -8.08 19.83
N GLU A 3 1.77 -7.17 20.33
CA GLU A 3 0.39 -7.06 19.87
C GLU A 3 0.44 -6.55 18.44
N LEU A 4 0.05 -7.42 17.50
CA LEU A 4 -0.13 -7.01 16.11
C LEU A 4 -1.49 -6.30 16.05
N GLU A 5 -1.47 -5.00 15.82
CA GLU A 5 -2.67 -4.21 15.57
C GLU A 5 -3.41 -4.72 14.31
N GLY A 6 -4.69 -4.36 14.16
CA GLY A 6 -5.51 -4.66 12.99
C GLY A 6 -6.23 -6.02 12.99
N ASN A 7 -7.28 -6.10 12.20
CA ASN A 7 -8.05 -7.32 11.95
C ASN A 7 -7.30 -8.25 10.98
N ILE A 8 -7.50 -9.55 11.16
CA ILE A 8 -7.04 -10.55 10.19
C ILE A 8 -7.97 -10.50 8.98
N VAL A 9 -7.42 -10.19 7.82
CA VAL A 9 -8.14 -10.19 6.54
C VAL A 9 -8.00 -11.55 5.87
N GLU A 10 -6.85 -12.20 6.05
CA GLU A 10 -6.59 -13.51 5.48
C GLU A 10 -5.62 -14.32 6.35
N GLU A 11 -5.80 -15.64 6.38
CA GLU A 11 -4.93 -16.55 7.12
C GLU A 11 -4.58 -17.76 6.26
N TYR A 12 -3.29 -18.06 6.18
CA TYR A 12 -2.75 -19.22 5.48
C TYR A 12 -2.04 -20.15 6.45
N LYS A 13 -2.20 -21.46 6.24
CA LYS A 13 -1.44 -22.50 6.93
C LYS A 13 -0.51 -23.19 5.95
N ILE A 14 0.79 -23.00 6.13
CA ILE A 14 1.84 -23.62 5.31
C ILE A 14 2.60 -24.60 6.21
N GLY A 15 2.22 -25.88 6.14
CA GLY A 15 2.71 -26.91 7.07
C GLY A 15 2.33 -26.59 8.52
N ASN A 16 3.34 -26.35 9.37
CA ASN A 16 3.16 -25.92 10.76
C ASN A 16 3.22 -24.39 10.95
N THR A 17 3.45 -23.63 9.88
CA THR A 17 3.53 -22.17 9.92
C THR A 17 2.16 -21.56 9.67
N LYS A 18 1.79 -20.57 10.48
CA LYS A 18 0.61 -19.73 10.29
C LYS A 18 1.05 -18.36 9.78
N VAL A 19 0.55 -17.96 8.61
CA VAL A 19 0.77 -16.62 8.02
C VAL A 19 -0.54 -15.85 8.10
N GLN A 20 -0.51 -14.64 8.64
CA GLN A 20 -1.68 -13.78 8.78
C GLN A 20 -1.46 -12.48 8.00
N ILE A 21 -2.41 -12.16 7.13
CA ILE A 21 -2.50 -10.85 6.47
C ILE A 21 -3.45 -10.00 7.30
N ARG A 22 -2.97 -8.85 7.76
CA ARG A 22 -3.70 -7.93 8.64
C ARG A 22 -3.92 -6.57 7.98
N ASP A 23 -5.01 -5.91 8.34
CA ASP A 23 -5.38 -4.59 7.82
C ASP A 23 -4.73 -3.41 8.55
N SER A 24 -3.86 -3.64 9.53
CA SER A 24 -3.32 -2.56 10.38
C SER A 24 -2.65 -1.42 9.63
N GLY A 25 -2.05 -1.68 8.47
CA GLY A 25 -1.46 -0.63 7.63
C GLY A 25 -2.46 0.34 7.00
N TYR A 26 -3.75 -0.02 6.99
CA TYR A 26 -4.82 0.72 6.33
C TYR A 26 -6.15 0.79 7.09
N ILE A 27 -6.28 0.17 8.27
CA ILE A 27 -7.52 0.08 9.08
C ILE A 27 -8.15 1.45 9.41
N ASN A 28 -7.32 2.48 9.55
CA ASN A 28 -7.76 3.84 9.89
C ASN A 28 -7.74 4.81 8.69
N ARG A 29 -7.54 4.31 7.47
CA ARG A 29 -7.53 5.17 6.28
C ARG A 29 -8.95 5.32 5.76
N THR A 30 -9.40 6.55 5.59
CA THR A 30 -10.69 6.80 4.95
C THR A 30 -10.56 6.60 3.42
N PRO A 31 -11.67 6.44 2.70
CA PRO A 31 -11.65 6.43 1.24
C PRO A 31 -10.95 7.67 0.65
N GLU A 32 -11.09 8.82 1.29
CA GLU A 32 -10.43 10.07 0.90
C GLU A 32 -8.92 10.00 1.10
N ASP A 33 -8.44 9.40 2.20
CA ASP A 33 -7.00 9.18 2.43
C ASP A 33 -6.42 8.27 1.35
N ILE A 34 -7.14 7.20 1.00
CA ILE A 34 -6.75 6.27 -0.06
C ILE A 34 -6.69 7.01 -1.39
N GLN A 35 -7.71 7.80 -1.73
CA GLN A 35 -7.76 8.57 -2.96
C GLN A 35 -6.60 9.56 -3.07
N LYS A 36 -6.32 10.29 -1.99
CA LYS A 36 -5.20 11.24 -1.93
C LYS A 36 -3.85 10.56 -2.20
N ILE A 37 -3.66 9.33 -1.71
CA ILE A 37 -2.44 8.56 -1.97
C ILE A 37 -2.34 8.18 -3.45
N LEU A 38 -3.46 7.73 -4.06
CA LEU A 38 -3.50 7.39 -5.48
C LEU A 38 -3.22 8.60 -6.38
N ASP A 39 -3.74 9.78 -6.03
CA ASP A 39 -3.51 11.03 -6.75
C ASP A 39 -2.03 11.44 -6.68
N ASN A 40 -1.40 11.29 -5.51
CA ASN A 40 0.02 11.54 -5.33
C ASN A 40 0.88 10.59 -6.18
N ILE A 41 0.56 9.29 -6.19
CA ILE A 41 1.26 8.29 -7.01
C ILE A 41 1.14 8.65 -8.50
N SER A 42 -0.06 8.98 -8.95
CA SER A 42 -0.32 9.38 -10.34
C SER A 42 0.52 10.60 -10.74
N THR A 43 0.57 11.60 -9.86
CA THR A 43 1.38 12.81 -10.06
C THR A 43 2.88 12.51 -10.13
N ILE A 44 3.38 11.62 -9.26
CA ILE A 44 4.80 11.21 -9.27
C ILE A 44 5.14 10.51 -10.60
N ILE A 45 4.29 9.60 -11.07
CA ILE A 45 4.49 8.87 -12.32
C ILE A 45 4.50 9.83 -13.51
N LEU A 46 3.53 10.74 -13.59
CA LEU A 46 3.45 11.75 -14.66
C LEU A 46 4.70 12.64 -14.67
N ASN A 47 5.12 13.14 -13.51
CA ASN A 47 6.32 13.96 -13.39
C ASN A 47 7.58 13.20 -13.80
N HIS A 48 7.69 11.92 -13.43
CA HIS A 48 8.79 11.08 -13.86
C HIS A 48 8.80 10.91 -15.39
N TYR A 49 7.66 10.58 -15.99
CA TYR A 49 7.53 10.41 -17.44
C TYR A 49 7.93 11.68 -18.20
N ILE A 50 7.43 12.85 -17.79
CA ILE A 50 7.77 14.15 -18.41
C ILE A 50 9.29 14.41 -18.30
N ARG A 51 9.89 14.14 -17.14
CA ARG A 51 11.34 14.30 -16.95
C ARG A 51 12.14 13.40 -17.89
N GLU A 52 11.71 12.16 -18.10
CA GLU A 52 12.39 11.26 -19.03
C GLU A 52 12.24 11.72 -20.48
N GLN A 53 11.07 12.22 -20.90
CA GLN A 53 10.89 12.80 -22.24
C GLN A 53 11.82 14.00 -22.47
N ASN A 54 11.93 14.91 -21.49
CA ASN A 54 12.78 16.09 -21.58
C ASN A 54 14.29 15.80 -21.55
N LYS A 55 14.71 14.56 -21.23
CA LYS A 55 16.12 14.14 -21.32
C LYS A 55 16.50 13.60 -22.70
N VAL A 56 15.51 13.32 -23.55
CA VAL A 56 15.68 12.73 -24.88
C VAL A 56 15.79 13.81 -25.98
N GLU A 57 15.48 15.07 -25.64
CA GLU A 57 15.78 16.27 -26.46
C GLU A 57 17.13 16.90 -26.08
#